data_AF-A0A967HL02-F1
#
_entry.id   AF-A0A967HL02-F1
#
_cell.length_a   1.000
_cell.length_b   1.000
_cell.length_c   1.000
_cell.angle_alpha   90.00
_cell.angle_beta   90.00
_cell.angle_gamma   90.00
#
_symmetry.space_group_name_H-M   'P 1'
#
loop_
_entity.id
_entity.type
_entity.pdbx_description
1 polymer ?
#
loop_
_entity_poly.entity_id
_entity_poly.type
_entity_poly.pdbx_seq_one_letter_code
_entity_poly.pdbx_strand_id
1 'polypeptide(L)'
;MAVAALSACTAAAPSAGPAAGAAEGGWERLVAPFPVLDASGASYGHPFLGGFDVPRPQLVDIDADGDADLFIQERSNALIFLENTGTPTAAEHVWRTDRFGGLDISEWYRFVDMDGDGDHDLLAEEPFSYIRYYRNDGSPAEPRFVLAEDTLR
;
A
#
# COMPACT_ATOMS: atom_id res chain seq x y z
N MET A 1 -23.90 19.53 71.38
CA MET A 1 -23.69 18.45 70.40
C MET A 1 -24.33 18.92 69.09
N ALA A 2 -23.53 19.41 68.14
CA ALA A 2 -23.96 19.74 66.77
C ALA A 2 -24.10 18.43 65.97
N VAL A 3 -24.92 18.27 64.93
CA VAL A 3 -24.85 18.85 63.57
C VAL A 3 -26.16 18.41 62.85
N ALA A 4 -26.98 19.35 62.38
CA ALA A 4 -27.22 19.77 60.98
C ALA A 4 -28.12 18.87 60.11
N ALA A 5 -29.15 19.49 59.54
CA ALA A 5 -29.85 19.05 58.33
C ALA A 5 -29.92 20.26 57.38
N LEU A 6 -29.32 20.14 56.19
CA LEU A 6 -29.31 21.18 55.16
C LEU A 6 -30.46 20.94 54.17
N SER A 7 -31.14 22.04 53.85
CA SER A 7 -32.21 22.16 52.86
C SER A 7 -31.65 22.32 51.45
N ALA A 8 -32.43 21.89 50.46
CA ALA A 8 -32.10 21.78 49.05
C ALA A 8 -32.02 23.13 48.29
N CYS A 9 -31.31 23.15 47.15
CA CYS A 9 -31.48 24.14 46.09
C CYS A 9 -31.23 23.50 44.71
N THR A 10 -32.20 23.70 43.81
CA THR A 10 -32.18 23.35 42.38
C THR A 10 -31.29 24.29 41.58
N ALA A 11 -30.52 23.78 40.63
CA ALA A 11 -29.78 24.60 39.65
C ALA A 11 -29.94 24.05 38.22
N ALA A 12 -30.00 24.99 37.27
CA ALA A 12 -30.46 24.86 35.89
C ALA A 12 -29.47 24.17 34.93
N ALA A 13 -29.99 23.68 33.80
CA ALA A 13 -29.20 23.14 32.70
C ALA A 13 -28.35 24.25 32.03
N PRO A 14 -27.08 23.96 31.63
CA PRO A 14 -26.24 24.92 30.97
C PRO A 14 -26.70 25.20 29.52
N SER A 15 -26.64 26.47 29.13
CA SER A 15 -26.95 26.98 27.80
C SER A 15 -25.99 26.46 26.72
N ALA A 16 -26.53 26.18 25.53
CA ALA A 16 -25.76 25.81 24.35
C ALA A 16 -24.67 26.85 24.03
N GLY A 17 -23.42 26.40 23.91
CA GLY A 17 -22.31 27.19 23.39
C GLY A 17 -22.49 27.49 21.89
N PRO A 18 -21.73 28.44 21.33
CA PRO A 18 -21.83 28.78 19.92
C PRO A 18 -21.48 27.57 19.07
N ALA A 19 -22.29 27.30 18.05
CA ALA A 19 -22.01 26.26 17.05
C ALA A 19 -20.66 26.57 16.40
N ALA A 20 -19.67 25.70 16.64
CA ALA A 20 -18.43 25.72 15.88
C ALA A 20 -18.80 25.51 14.41
N GLY A 21 -18.53 26.52 13.58
CA GLY A 21 -18.71 26.42 12.14
C GLY A 21 -17.95 25.20 11.63
N ALA A 22 -18.64 24.35 10.88
CA ALA A 22 -18.01 23.26 10.17
C ALA A 22 -17.01 23.86 9.19
N ALA A 23 -15.72 23.78 9.55
CA ALA A 23 -14.67 24.01 8.58
C ALA A 23 -14.78 22.89 7.54
N GLU A 24 -15.09 23.27 6.30
CA GLU A 24 -14.93 22.42 5.12
C GLU A 24 -13.42 22.23 4.87
N GLY A 25 -12.74 21.61 5.83
CA GLY A 25 -11.34 21.26 5.75
C GLY A 25 -11.24 19.83 5.25
N GLY A 26 -10.94 19.66 3.97
CA GLY A 26 -10.46 18.37 3.47
C GLY A 26 -9.23 17.93 4.28
N TRP A 27 -9.17 16.64 4.61
CA TRP A 27 -7.98 16.08 5.25
C TRP A 27 -6.90 15.86 4.21
N GLU A 28 -5.70 16.38 4.46
CA GLU A 28 -4.51 16.09 3.67
C GLU A 28 -3.63 15.10 4.44
N ARG A 29 -3.26 14.00 3.79
CA ARG A 29 -2.31 13.02 4.35
C ARG A 29 -0.90 13.61 4.27
N LEU A 30 -0.43 14.17 5.38
CA LEU A 30 0.94 14.63 5.51
C LEU A 30 1.85 13.46 5.94
N VAL A 31 2.52 12.84 4.97
CA VAL A 31 3.52 11.81 5.23
C VAL A 31 4.82 12.50 5.66
N ALA A 32 5.24 12.24 6.92
CA ALA A 32 6.44 12.74 7.60
C ALA A 32 6.43 14.22 8.09
N PRO A 33 5.70 14.55 9.18
CA PRO A 33 5.69 15.91 9.74
C PRO A 33 6.98 16.32 10.49
N PHE A 34 7.96 15.43 10.67
CA PHE A 34 9.25 15.75 11.28
C PHE A 34 10.40 14.98 10.60
N PRO A 35 11.57 15.62 10.38
CA PRO A 35 12.71 14.96 9.77
C PRO A 35 13.28 13.91 10.73
N VAL A 36 13.57 12.73 10.20
CA VAL A 36 14.33 11.71 10.93
C VAL A 36 15.75 11.77 10.37
N LEU A 37 16.72 12.06 11.22
CA LEU A 37 18.09 12.31 10.80
C LEU A 37 19.01 11.14 11.20
N ASP A 38 20.03 10.87 10.39
CA ASP A 38 21.13 9.98 10.72
C ASP A 38 22.15 10.66 11.68
N ALA A 39 23.21 9.95 12.04
CA ALA A 39 24.25 10.46 12.94
C ALA A 39 25.05 11.65 12.37
N SER A 40 25.01 11.85 11.05
CA SER A 40 25.65 12.98 10.35
C SER A 40 24.71 14.19 10.19
N GLY A 41 23.43 14.03 10.50
CA GLY A 41 22.40 15.05 10.32
C GLY A 41 21.69 14.98 8.96
N ALA A 42 21.92 13.94 8.15
CA ALA A 42 21.22 13.74 6.89
C ALA A 42 19.83 13.15 7.11
N SER A 43 18.82 13.62 6.37
CA SER A 43 17.45 13.10 6.50
C SER A 43 17.32 11.71 5.88
N TYR A 44 16.67 10.79 6.58
CA TYR A 44 16.13 9.59 5.97
C TYR A 44 14.97 9.98 5.06
N GLY A 45 14.96 9.46 3.82
CA GLY A 45 13.89 9.73 2.85
C GLY A 45 12.55 9.12 3.28
N HIS A 46 12.58 7.88 3.78
CA HIS A 46 11.38 7.16 4.21
C HIS A 46 11.60 6.42 5.55
N PRO A 47 11.77 7.14 6.66
CA PRO A 47 12.15 6.56 7.95
C PRO A 47 11.11 5.61 8.55
N PHE A 48 9.88 5.62 8.04
CA PHE A 48 8.77 4.79 8.49
C PHE A 48 8.31 3.78 7.43
N LEU A 49 9.10 3.55 6.37
CA LEU A 49 8.79 2.50 5.38
C LEU A 49 9.17 1.09 5.89
N GLY A 50 9.72 0.97 7.10
CA GLY A 50 9.94 -0.30 7.77
C GLY A 50 8.67 -0.85 8.43
N GLY A 51 8.64 -2.15 8.70
CA GLY A 51 7.46 -2.84 9.28
C GLY A 51 7.00 -4.07 8.50
N PHE A 52 7.78 -4.53 7.51
CA PHE A 52 7.54 -5.82 6.86
C PHE A 52 7.89 -6.96 7.83
N ASP A 53 6.96 -7.88 8.04
CA ASP A 53 7.22 -9.06 8.83
C ASP A 53 7.69 -10.23 7.96
N VAL A 54 7.04 -10.45 6.82
CA VAL A 54 7.34 -11.56 5.88
C VAL A 54 7.28 -11.05 4.43
N PRO A 55 8.15 -10.10 4.05
CA PRO A 55 8.08 -9.50 2.73
C PRO A 55 8.49 -10.52 1.67
N ARG A 56 7.77 -10.52 0.56
CA ARG A 56 8.09 -11.28 -0.64
C ARG A 56 8.38 -10.31 -1.77
N PRO A 57 9.63 -9.83 -1.90
CA PRO A 57 9.97 -8.87 -2.94
C PRO A 57 10.25 -9.56 -4.29
N GLN A 58 9.89 -8.89 -5.39
CA GLN A 58 10.33 -9.23 -6.74
C GLN A 58 10.74 -7.95 -7.48
N LEU A 59 11.83 -8.04 -8.23
CA LEU A 59 12.22 -7.04 -9.21
C LEU A 59 11.78 -7.50 -10.61
N VAL A 60 11.08 -6.64 -11.34
CA VAL A 60 10.62 -6.88 -12.70
C VAL A 60 10.50 -5.54 -13.44
N ASP A 61 10.92 -5.48 -14.70
CA ASP A 61 10.70 -4.35 -15.59
C ASP A 61 9.25 -4.45 -16.12
N ILE A 62 8.30 -3.81 -15.43
CA ILE A 62 6.85 -4.02 -15.68
C ILE A 62 6.27 -3.05 -16.69
N ASP A 63 7.01 -1.98 -17.01
CA ASP A 63 6.65 -0.95 -17.99
C ASP A 63 7.61 -0.91 -19.19
N ALA A 64 8.53 -1.87 -19.28
CA ALA A 64 9.45 -2.10 -20.39
C ALA A 64 10.35 -0.89 -20.72
N ASP A 65 10.70 -0.11 -19.70
CA ASP A 65 11.59 1.05 -19.84
C ASP A 65 13.09 0.68 -19.72
N GLY A 66 13.36 -0.59 -19.41
CA GLY A 66 14.69 -1.18 -19.31
C GLY A 66 15.28 -1.16 -17.91
N ASP A 67 14.52 -0.71 -16.91
CA ASP A 67 14.90 -0.75 -15.51
C ASP A 67 13.91 -1.59 -14.67
N ALA A 68 14.34 -2.02 -13.48
CA ALA A 68 13.57 -2.99 -12.72
C ALA A 68 12.78 -2.32 -11.59
N ASP A 69 11.47 -2.48 -11.64
CA ASP A 69 10.56 -2.04 -10.60
C ASP A 69 10.48 -3.01 -9.43
N LEU A 70 10.07 -2.48 -8.27
CA LEU A 70 9.94 -3.24 -7.04
C LEU A 70 8.48 -3.55 -6.72
N PHE A 71 8.18 -4.85 -6.68
CA PHE A 71 6.94 -5.40 -6.15
C PHE A 71 7.17 -6.03 -4.79
N ILE A 72 6.24 -5.81 -3.87
CA ILE A 72 6.28 -6.38 -2.52
C ILE A 72 4.90 -6.89 -2.15
N GLN A 73 4.84 -8.14 -1.66
CA GLN A 73 3.70 -8.64 -0.90
C GLN A 73 4.11 -8.80 0.56
N GLU A 74 3.21 -8.43 1.47
CA GLU A 74 3.39 -8.52 2.92
C GLU A 74 2.06 -8.89 3.58
N ARG A 75 1.93 -10.12 4.11
CA ARG A 75 0.78 -10.70 4.87
C ARG A 75 -0.64 -10.47 4.32
N SER A 76 -0.76 -9.75 3.23
CA SER A 76 -1.97 -9.31 2.56
C SER A 76 -2.03 -10.03 1.23
N ASN A 77 -3.22 -10.03 0.66
CA ASN A 77 -3.45 -10.64 -0.63
C ASN A 77 -3.13 -9.68 -1.81
N ALA A 78 -2.31 -8.66 -1.57
CA ALA A 78 -2.11 -7.54 -2.47
C ALA A 78 -0.64 -7.37 -2.85
N LEU A 79 -0.43 -6.76 -4.02
CA LEU A 79 0.88 -6.32 -4.48
C LEU A 79 1.03 -4.81 -4.29
N ILE A 80 2.01 -4.45 -3.46
CA ILE A 80 2.54 -3.09 -3.41
C ILE A 80 3.48 -2.92 -4.59
N PHE A 81 3.34 -1.81 -5.32
CA PHE A 81 4.17 -1.44 -6.47
C PHE A 81 4.93 -0.14 -6.18
N LEU A 82 6.24 -0.21 -6.36
CA LEU A 82 7.14 0.94 -6.35
C LEU A 82 7.87 0.97 -7.71
N GLU A 83 7.53 1.98 -8.51
CA GLU A 83 8.15 2.19 -9.82
C GLU A 83 9.57 2.71 -9.63
N ASN A 84 10.52 2.17 -10.37
CA ASN A 84 11.85 2.75 -10.41
C ASN A 84 11.87 3.90 -11.42
N THR A 85 11.85 5.14 -10.92
CA THR A 85 11.89 6.35 -11.77
C THR A 85 13.30 6.80 -12.14
N GLY A 86 14.31 5.99 -11.80
CA GLY A 86 15.71 6.32 -11.88
C GLY A 86 16.36 5.75 -13.14
N THR A 87 17.34 4.87 -12.94
CA THR A 87 18.01 4.13 -14.01
C THR A 87 18.31 2.71 -13.54
N PRO A 88 18.67 1.77 -14.45
CA PRO A 88 19.00 0.39 -14.07
C PRO A 88 20.16 0.26 -13.07
N THR A 89 21.04 1.27 -13.00
CA THR A 89 22.23 1.27 -12.14
C THR A 89 22.12 2.21 -10.93
N ALA A 90 21.09 3.04 -10.88
CA ALA A 90 20.84 4.00 -9.82
C ALA A 90 19.31 4.11 -9.65
N ALA A 91 18.74 3.11 -8.97
CA ALA A 91 17.30 2.99 -8.82
C ALA A 91 16.75 4.04 -7.85
N GLU A 92 15.61 4.63 -8.22
CA GLU A 92 14.82 5.57 -7.42
C GLU A 92 13.38 5.06 -7.34
N HIS A 93 13.13 4.14 -6.39
CA HIS A 93 11.82 3.53 -6.20
C HIS A 93 10.81 4.49 -5.57
N VAL A 94 9.78 4.84 -6.32
CA VAL A 94 8.67 5.69 -5.88
C VAL A 94 7.41 4.85 -5.72
N TRP A 95 6.82 4.88 -4.53
CA TRP A 95 5.55 4.22 -4.26
C TRP A 95 4.45 4.72 -5.21
N ARG A 96 3.72 3.78 -5.83
CA ARG A 96 2.59 4.08 -6.72
C ARG A 96 1.26 3.61 -6.15
N THR A 97 1.21 2.40 -5.62
CA THR A 97 -0.03 1.80 -5.10
C THR A 97 0.25 0.64 -4.17
N ASP A 98 -0.66 0.39 -3.23
CA ASP A 98 -0.66 -0.80 -2.36
C ASP A 98 -1.42 -1.99 -2.97
N ARG A 99 -2.14 -1.77 -4.09
CA ARG A 99 -2.96 -2.78 -4.78
C ARG A 99 -2.81 -2.68 -6.29
N PHE A 100 -1.66 -3.12 -6.79
CA PHE A 100 -1.38 -3.14 -8.22
C PHE A 100 -2.42 -3.96 -8.99
N GLY A 101 -3.00 -3.36 -10.04
CA GLY A 101 -4.03 -3.98 -10.89
C GLY A 101 -5.32 -4.42 -10.17
N GLY A 102 -5.48 -4.11 -8.88
CA GLY A 102 -6.55 -4.70 -8.05
C GLY A 102 -6.43 -6.22 -7.88
N LEU A 103 -5.24 -6.79 -8.13
CA LEU A 103 -5.01 -8.24 -8.17
C LEU A 103 -5.07 -8.86 -6.78
N ASP A 104 -5.70 -10.03 -6.69
CA ASP A 104 -5.70 -10.85 -5.49
C ASP A 104 -4.66 -11.97 -5.66
N ILE A 105 -3.49 -11.72 -5.09
CA ILE A 105 -2.42 -12.70 -4.96
C ILE A 105 -2.49 -13.28 -3.55
N SER A 106 -2.48 -14.60 -3.35
CA SER A 106 -2.54 -15.14 -1.97
C SER A 106 -1.14 -15.09 -1.34
N GLU A 107 -0.53 -16.20 -0.95
CA GLU A 107 0.72 -16.21 -0.19
C GLU A 107 1.96 -16.03 -1.05
N TRP A 108 1.97 -16.41 -2.33
CA TRP A 108 3.13 -16.22 -3.20
C TRP A 108 2.72 -15.75 -4.58
N TYR A 109 3.69 -15.15 -5.28
CA TYR A 109 3.53 -14.67 -6.64
C TYR A 109 4.84 -14.73 -7.42
N ARG A 110 4.75 -14.68 -8.75
CA ARG A 110 5.88 -14.65 -9.67
C ARG A 110 5.47 -14.02 -10.99
N PHE A 111 6.14 -12.94 -11.38
CA PHE A 111 6.10 -12.44 -12.76
C PHE A 111 6.95 -13.33 -13.69
N VAL A 112 6.37 -13.67 -14.85
CA VAL A 112 7.00 -14.49 -15.89
C VAL A 112 6.23 -14.31 -17.20
N ASP A 113 6.92 -14.25 -18.34
CA ASP A 113 6.28 -14.36 -19.66
C ASP A 113 5.84 -15.82 -19.87
N MET A 114 4.57 -16.13 -19.65
CA MET A 114 4.07 -17.51 -19.62
C MET A 114 3.58 -17.98 -21.00
N ASP A 115 3.03 -17.08 -21.82
CA ASP A 115 2.53 -17.40 -23.16
C ASP A 115 3.49 -17.04 -24.30
N GLY A 116 4.61 -16.38 -23.99
CA GLY A 116 5.73 -16.14 -24.90
C GLY A 116 5.53 -14.94 -25.81
N ASP A 117 4.67 -13.99 -25.44
CA ASP A 117 4.39 -12.80 -26.25
C ASP A 117 5.30 -11.60 -25.94
N GLY A 118 6.17 -11.76 -24.95
CA GLY A 118 7.19 -10.77 -24.58
C GLY A 118 6.73 -9.76 -23.53
N ASP A 119 5.54 -9.94 -22.95
CA ASP A 119 5.12 -9.22 -21.75
C ASP A 119 5.12 -10.13 -20.50
N HIS A 120 5.08 -9.51 -19.32
CA HIS A 120 5.11 -10.25 -18.07
C HIS A 120 3.71 -10.58 -17.56
N ASP A 121 3.38 -11.87 -17.57
CA ASP A 121 2.24 -12.41 -16.84
C ASP A 121 2.53 -12.58 -15.35
N LEU A 122 1.49 -12.90 -14.57
CA LEU A 122 1.59 -13.13 -13.14
C LEU A 122 1.02 -14.49 -12.74
N LEU A 123 1.88 -15.35 -12.19
CA LEU A 123 1.48 -16.52 -11.41
C LEU A 123 1.30 -16.14 -9.95
N ALA A 124 0.27 -16.65 -9.31
CA ALA A 124 0.00 -16.42 -7.90
C ALA A 124 -0.63 -17.65 -7.23
N GLU A 125 -0.62 -17.67 -5.90
CA GLU A 125 -1.33 -18.69 -5.16
C GLU A 125 -2.86 -18.47 -5.18
N GLU A 126 -3.60 -19.58 -5.32
CA GLU A 126 -5.00 -19.73 -4.96
C GLU A 126 -5.14 -20.57 -3.68
N PRO A 127 -6.13 -20.32 -2.79
CA PRO A 127 -6.32 -21.12 -1.58
C PRO A 127 -6.23 -22.62 -1.83
N PHE A 128 -5.68 -23.37 -0.87
CA PHE A 128 -5.39 -24.80 -0.97
C PHE A 128 -4.26 -25.15 -1.95
N SER A 129 -3.29 -24.24 -2.13
CA SER A 129 -2.08 -24.44 -2.92
C SER A 129 -2.33 -24.65 -4.42
N TYR A 130 -3.45 -24.16 -4.94
CA TYR A 130 -3.66 -24.08 -6.38
C TYR A 130 -2.87 -22.91 -6.97
N ILE A 131 -2.64 -22.95 -8.28
CA ILE A 131 -1.97 -21.88 -9.00
C ILE A 131 -3.02 -21.08 -9.74
N ARG A 132 -3.04 -19.77 -9.48
CA ARG A 132 -3.76 -18.77 -10.25
C ARG A 132 -2.83 -18.18 -11.31
N TYR A 133 -3.34 -18.05 -12.52
CA TYR A 133 -2.65 -17.39 -13.62
C TYR A 133 -3.43 -16.13 -14.02
N TYR A 134 -2.75 -14.99 -13.96
CA TYR A 134 -3.21 -13.75 -14.53
C TYR A 134 -2.42 -13.49 -15.82
N ARG A 135 -3.10 -13.56 -16.96
CA ARG A 135 -2.49 -13.19 -18.24
C ARG A 135 -2.50 -11.69 -18.39
N ASN A 136 -1.42 -11.11 -18.87
CA ASN A 136 -1.38 -9.74 -19.30
C ASN A 136 -1.92 -9.66 -20.74
N ASP A 137 -3.17 -9.21 -20.92
CA ASP A 137 -3.73 -8.97 -22.26
C ASP A 137 -3.42 -7.52 -22.75
N GLY A 138 -2.45 -6.87 -22.13
CA GLY A 138 -2.07 -5.49 -22.38
C GLY A 138 -0.92 -5.40 -23.36
N SER A 139 0.13 -4.71 -22.94
CA SER A 139 1.43 -4.69 -23.60
C SER A 139 2.52 -4.66 -22.53
N PRO A 140 3.80 -4.85 -22.89
CA PRO A 140 4.90 -4.73 -21.94
C PRO A 140 4.96 -3.38 -21.21
N ALA A 141 4.50 -2.29 -21.85
CA ALA A 141 4.52 -0.94 -21.27
C ALA A 141 3.23 -0.51 -20.57
N GLU A 142 2.13 -1.20 -20.86
CA GLU A 142 0.81 -0.91 -20.28
C GLU A 142 0.13 -2.23 -19.92
N PRO A 143 0.51 -2.84 -18.78
CA PRO A 143 0.03 -4.16 -18.40
C PRO A 143 -1.45 -4.12 -18.04
N ARG A 144 -2.21 -5.10 -18.54
CA ARG A 144 -3.62 -5.32 -18.24
C ARG A 144 -3.88 -6.78 -17.91
N PHE A 145 -3.77 -7.08 -16.62
CA PHE A 145 -3.99 -8.42 -16.10
C PHE A 145 -5.47 -8.84 -16.12
N VAL A 146 -5.71 -10.03 -16.67
CA VAL A 146 -6.99 -10.72 -16.62
C VAL A 146 -6.80 -12.09 -15.99
N LEU A 147 -7.75 -12.51 -15.15
CA LEU A 147 -7.74 -13.87 -14.63
C LEU A 147 -7.97 -14.84 -15.79
N ALA A 148 -7.02 -15.75 -16.01
CA ALA A 148 -7.23 -16.82 -16.98
C ALA A 148 -8.25 -17.82 -16.41
N GLU A 149 -9.48 -17.75 -16.89
CA GLU A 149 -10.49 -18.75 -16.59
C GLU A 149 -10.07 -20.06 -17.29
N ASP A 150 -9.59 -21.02 -16.50
CA ASP A 150 -9.48 -22.46 -16.83
C ASP A 150 -8.12 -23.04 -17.29
N THR A 151 -6.99 -22.61 -16.73
CA THR A 151 -5.70 -23.25 -17.05
C THR A 151 -4.73 -23.30 -15.87
N LEU A 152 -4.41 -24.55 -15.47
CA LEU A 152 -3.35 -25.08 -14.58
C LEU A 152 -3.95 -26.02 -13.51
N ARG A 153 -4.46 -27.18 -13.93
CA ARG A 153 -4.73 -28.33 -13.05
C ARG A 153 -3.78 -29.48 -13.36
#